data_AF-A0A2S8F1G9-F1
#
_entry.id   AF-A0A2S8F1G9-F1
#
_cell.length_a   1.000
_cell.length_b   1.000
_cell.length_c   1.000
_cell.angle_alpha   90.00
_cell.angle_beta   90.00
_cell.angle_gamma   90.00
#
_symmetry.space_group_name_H-M   'P 1'
#
loop_
_entity.id
_entity.type
_entity.pdbx_description
1 polymer ?
#
loop_
_entity_poly.entity_id
_entity_poly.type
_entity_poly.pdbx_seq_one_letter_code
_entity_poly.pdbx_strand_id
1 'polypeptide(L)' 'MELGVLIMTIFTGLLGIGGIWSAIQDTPEVFQSRKIAFLEKHIGRIGARLFVGIGGLLLLILAISFVALPPE' A
#
# COMPACT_ATOMS: atom_id res chain seq x y z
N MET A 1 -7.52 -4.54 -22.93
CA MET A 1 -7.09 -3.79 -21.73
C MET A 1 -6.28 -2.60 -22.21
N GLU A 2 -6.78 -1.38 -21.97
CA GLU A 2 -6.08 -0.17 -22.41
C GLU A 2 -4.69 -0.05 -21.75
N LEU A 3 -3.73 0.55 -22.46
CA LEU A 3 -2.36 0.75 -21.96
C LEU A 3 -2.36 1.49 -20.61
N GLY A 4 -3.28 2.44 -20.42
CA GLY A 4 -3.45 3.19 -19.17
C GLY A 4 -3.85 2.29 -17.99
N VAL A 5 -4.77 1.35 -18.20
CA VAL A 5 -5.20 0.39 -17.18
C VAL A 5 -4.04 -0.54 -16.81
N LEU A 6 -3.27 -1.00 -17.79
CA LEU A 6 -2.11 -1.86 -17.55
C LEU A 6 -1.04 -1.14 -16.70
N ILE A 7 -0.74 0.12 -17.02
CA ILE A 7 0.19 0.95 -16.24
C ILE A 7 -0.34 1.14 -14.81
N MET A 8 -1.62 1.53 -14.66
CA MET A 8 -2.21 1.73 -13.33
C MET A 8 -2.20 0.45 -12.49
N THR A 9 -2.51 -0.70 -13.07
CA THR A 9 -2.46 -2.00 -12.38
C THR A 9 -1.05 -2.32 -11.87
N ILE A 10 -0.03 -2.14 -12.71
CA ILE A 10 1.36 -2.41 -12.32
C ILE A 10 1.80 -1.45 -11.20
N PHE A 11 1.56 -0.15 -11.36
CA PHE A 11 1.94 0.83 -10.34
C PHE A 11 1.21 0.60 -9.02
N THR A 12 -0.10 0.34 -9.07
CA THR A 12 -0.92 0.07 -7.89
C THR A 12 -0.45 -1.22 -7.20
N GLY A 13 -0.14 -2.27 -7.98
CA GLY A 13 0.39 -3.53 -7.45
C GLY A 13 1.76 -3.36 -6.79
N LEU A 14 2.68 -2.60 -7.41
CA LEU A 14 4.00 -2.31 -6.84
C LEU A 14 3.90 -1.50 -5.54
N LEU A 15 3.01 -0.50 -5.49
CA LEU A 15 2.75 0.26 -4.27
C LEU A 15 2.13 -0.62 -3.17
N GLY A 16 1.22 -1.53 -3.54
CA GLY A 16 0.62 -2.48 -2.61
C GLY A 16 1.65 -3.43 -2.00
N ILE A 17 2.49 -4.04 -2.84
CA ILE A 17 3.60 -4.90 -2.40
C ILE A 17 4.58 -4.11 -1.54
N GLY A 18 4.96 -2.90 -1.95
CA GLY A 18 5.85 -2.02 -1.19
C GLY A 18 5.29 -1.66 0.19
N GLY A 19 3.99 -1.38 0.28
CA GLY A 19 3.30 -1.13 1.55
C GLY A 19 3.35 -2.33 2.48
N ILE A 20 3.00 -3.52 1.99
CA ILE A 20 3.07 -4.76 2.79
C ILE A 20 4.52 -5.04 3.22
N TRP A 21 5.47 -4.95 2.30
CA TRP A 21 6.88 -5.21 2.57
C TRP A 21 7.43 -4.26 3.63
N SER A 22 7.10 -2.96 3.56
CA SER A 22 7.51 -1.97 4.56
C SER A 22 6.91 -2.25 5.95
N ALA A 23 5.68 -2.78 6.00
CA ALA A 23 5.06 -3.18 7.26
C ALA A 23 5.71 -4.44 7.87
N ILE A 24 6.17 -5.38 7.04
CA ILE A 24 6.87 -6.60 7.47
C ILE A 24 8.28 -6.26 7.97
N GLN A 25 9.06 -5.53 7.16
CA GLN A 25 10.46 -5.21 7.46
C GLN A 25 10.64 -4.06 8.46
N ASP A 26 9.55 -3.42 8.89
CA ASP A 26 9.57 -2.25 9.79
C ASP A 26 10.51 -1.15 9.27
N THR A 27 10.40 -0.86 7.97
CA THR A 27 11.31 0.01 7.24
C THR A 27 11.24 1.46 7.75
N PRO A 28 12.28 1.97 8.45
CA PRO A 28 12.19 3.22 9.20
C PRO A 28 11.96 4.44 8.31
N GLU A 29 12.38 4.42 7.04
CA GLU A 29 12.15 5.53 6.11
C GLU A 29 10.65 5.79 5.86
N VAL A 30 9.81 4.76 5.94
CA VAL A 30 8.36 4.88 5.79
C VAL A 30 7.73 5.56 7.01
N PHE A 31 8.20 5.20 8.21
CA PHE A 31 7.69 5.74 9.48
C PHE A 31 8.22 7.16 9.79
N GLN A 32 9.26 7.61 9.10
CA GLN A 32 9.75 9.00 9.19
C GLN A 32 8.83 10.04 8.54
N SER A 33 7.84 9.62 7.76
CA SER A 33 6.84 10.53 7.20
C SER A 33 6.03 11.18 8.32
N ARG A 34 5.90 12.52 8.34
CA ARG A 34 5.14 13.27 9.38
C ARG A 34 3.74 12.72 9.64
N LYS A 35 3.07 12.20 8.61
CA LYS A 35 1.72 11.62 8.71
C LYS A 35 1.74 10.29 9.46
N ILE A 36 2.73 9.43 9.18
CA ILE A 36 2.87 8.11 9.80
C ILE A 36 3.43 8.26 11.22
N ALA A 37 4.36 9.19 11.44
CA ALA A 37 4.85 9.54 12.77
C ALA A 37 3.74 10.07 13.71
N PHE A 38 2.78 10.83 13.18
CA PHE A 38 1.59 11.24 13.94
C PHE A 38 0.72 10.04 14.32
N LEU A 39 0.53 9.10 13.38
CA LEU A 39 -0.19 7.86 13.61
C LEU A 39 0.50 6.97 14.66
N GLU A 40 1.83 6.85 14.58
CA GLU A 40 2.67 6.11 15.53
C GLU A 40 2.56 6.71 16.93
N LYS A 41 2.53 8.04 17.06
CA LYS A 41 2.35 8.72 18.35
C LYS A 41 0.98 8.46 18.99
N HIS A 42 -0.05 8.22 18.18
CA HIS A 42 -1.43 8.07 18.67
C HIS A 42 -1.84 6.61 18.90
N ILE A 43 -1.41 5.70 18.03
CA ILE A 43 -1.85 4.29 17.99
C ILE A 43 -0.68 3.32 18.35
N GLY A 44 0.54 3.85 18.47
CA GLY A 44 1.75 3.06 18.68
C GLY A 44 2.33 2.50 17.37
N ARG A 45 3.60 2.09 17.41
CA ARG A 45 4.35 1.59 16.25
C ARG A 45 3.73 0.35 15.61
N ILE A 46 3.18 -0.55 16.43
CA ILE A 46 2.47 -1.76 15.95
C ILE A 46 1.20 -1.37 15.17
N GLY A 47 0.43 -0.39 15.68
CA GLY A 47 -0.76 0.12 15.00
C GLY A 47 -0.43 0.81 13.68
N ALA A 48 0.62 1.62 13.65
CA ALA A 48 1.09 2.27 12.42
C ALA A 48 1.55 1.23 11.37
N ARG A 49 2.29 0.18 11.78
CA ARG A 49 2.68 -0.93 10.91
C ARG A 49 1.47 -1.65 10.31
N LEU A 50 0.48 -1.98 11.14
CA LEU A 50 -0.76 -2.60 10.67
C LEU A 50 -1.48 -1.70 9.67
N PHE A 51 -1.54 -0.39 9.92
CA PHE A 51 -2.20 0.56 9.03
C PHE A 51 -1.52 0.62 7.65
N VAL A 52 -0.18 0.68 7.61
CA VAL A 52 0.59 0.65 6.36
C VAL A 52 0.43 -0.69 5.63
N GLY A 53 0.48 -1.81 6.36
CA GLY A 53 0.30 -3.14 5.80
C GLY A 53 -1.09 -3.36 5.22
N ILE A 54 -2.13 -2.94 5.93
CA ILE A 54 -3.53 -2.98 5.46
C ILE A 54 -3.70 -2.08 4.25
N GLY A 55 -3.12 -0.87 4.25
CA GLY A 55 -3.12 0.02 3.10
C GLY A 55 -2.50 -0.63 1.86
N GLY A 56 -1.35 -1.29 2.03
CA GLY A 56 -0.70 -2.05 0.95
C GLY A 56 -1.56 -3.21 0.44
N LEU A 57 -2.23 -3.94 1.35
CA LEU A 57 -3.14 -5.02 0.99
C LEU A 57 -4.35 -4.51 0.19
N LEU A 58 -4.95 -3.39 0.59
CA LEU A 58 -6.06 -2.78 -0.14
C LEU A 58 -5.66 -2.36 -1.56
N LEU A 59 -4.45 -1.81 -1.74
CA LEU A 59 -3.91 -1.50 -3.06
C LEU A 59 -3.70 -2.75 -3.91
N LEU A 60 -3.22 -3.85 -3.31
CA LEU A 60 -3.11 -5.12 -4.02
C LEU A 60 -4.46 -5.66 -4.46
N ILE A 61 -5.48 -5.62 -3.60
CA ILE A 61 -6.85 -5.99 -3.95
C ILE A 61 -7.37 -5.11 -5.08
N LEU A 62 -7.11 -3.81 -5.03
CA LEU A 62 -7.48 -2.87 -6.09
C LEU A 62 -6.79 -3.21 -7.42
N ALA A 63 -5.49 -3.51 -7.41
CA ALA A 63 -4.76 -3.94 -8.60
C ALA A 63 -5.33 -5.24 -9.19
N ILE A 64 -5.66 -6.22 -8.34
CA ILE A 64 -6.33 -7.47 -8.76
C ILE A 64 -7.70 -7.15 -9.36
N SER A 65 -8.45 -6.20 -8.80
CA SER A 65 -9.76 -5.81 -9.31
C SER A 65 -9.69 -5.26 -10.73
N PHE A 66 -8.65 -4.51 -11.10
CA PHE A 66 -8.48 -4.02 -12.48
C PHE A 66 -8.18 -5.13 -13.49
N VAL A 67 -7.65 -6.27 -13.05
CA VAL A 67 -7.42 -7.44 -13.90
C VAL A 67 -8.67 -8.31 -13.98
N ALA A 68 -9.35 -8.52 -12.85
CA ALA A 68 -10.53 -9.37 -12.75
C ALA A 68 -11.79 -8.72 -13.33
N LEU A 69 -11.92 -7.40 -13.17
CA LEU A 69 -13.00 -6.56 -13.65
C LEU A 69 -12.38 -5.40 -14.44
N PRO A 70 -11.88 -5.66 -15.66
CA PRO A 70 -11.30 -4.61 -16.48
C PRO A 70 -12.37 -3.56 -16.80
N PRO A 71 -12.11 -2.26 -16.55
CA PRO A 71 -13.03 -1.22 -17.02
C PRO A 71 -13.08 -1.26 -18.54
N GLU A 72 -14.30 -1.22 -19.08
CA GLU A 72 -14.59 -1.21 -20.53
C GLU A 72 -14.09 0.06 -21.22
#